data_AF-A0A1A2WSB8-F1
#
_entry.id   AF-A0A1A2WSB8-F1
#
_cell.length_a   1.000
_cell.length_b   1.000
_cell.length_c   1.000
_cell.angle_alpha   90.00
_cell.angle_beta   90.00
_cell.angle_gamma   90.00
#
_symmetry.space_group_name_H-M   'P 1'
#
loop_
_entity.id
_entity.type
_entity.pdbx_description
1 polymer ?
#
loop_
_entity_poly.entity_id
_entity_poly.type
_entity_poly.pdbx_seq_one_letter_code
_entity_poly.pdbx_strand_id
1 'polypeptide(L)' 'MGFLDKAKDLLAQNADKVEMAIDKAGEFVDDKTQGKYSDTIHKVQEEAKKAADSAATGDKN' A
#
# COMPACT_ATOMS: atom_id res chain seq x y z
N MET A 1 -9.61 21.70 2.11
CA MET A 1 -8.88 21.11 0.97
C MET A 1 -7.56 20.54 1.44
N GLY A 2 -7.63 19.31 1.94
CA GLY A 2 -6.51 18.65 2.59
C GLY A 2 -5.46 18.16 1.59
N PHE A 3 -4.31 17.76 2.13
CA PHE A 3 -3.22 17.12 1.40
C PHE A 3 -3.69 15.97 0.49
N LEU A 4 -4.72 15.22 0.90
CA LEU A 4 -5.35 14.16 0.11
C LEU A 4 -6.02 14.66 -1.18
N ASP A 5 -6.66 15.83 -1.19
CA ASP A 5 -7.23 16.39 -2.42
C ASP A 5 -6.12 16.78 -3.38
N LYS A 6 -5.06 17.44 -2.90
CA LYS A 6 -3.90 17.78 -3.73
C LYS A 6 -3.21 16.54 -4.27
N ALA A 7 -3.07 15.49 -3.45
CA ALA A 7 -2.51 14.22 -3.89
C ALA A 7 -3.38 13.55 -4.95
N LYS A 8 -4.71 13.53 -4.78
CA LYS A 8 -5.65 13.05 -5.80
C LYS A 8 -5.58 13.84 -7.09
N ASP A 9 -5.49 15.16 -7.02
CA ASP A 9 -5.46 16.04 -8.19
C ASP A 9 -4.14 15.87 -8.96
N LEU A 10 -3.01 15.78 -8.25
CA LEU A 10 -1.71 15.46 -8.83
C LEU A 10 -1.67 14.05 -9.42
N LEU A 11 -2.30 13.08 -8.75
CA LEU A 11 -2.42 11.71 -9.22
C LEU A 11 -3.33 11.62 -10.45
N ALA A 12 -4.43 12.38 -10.51
CA ALA A 12 -5.32 12.41 -11.66
C ALA A 12 -4.66 13.11 -12.87
N GLN A 13 -3.94 14.22 -12.65
CA GLN A 13 -3.25 14.95 -13.72
C GLN A 13 -1.99 14.23 -14.23
N ASN A 14 -1.38 13.37 -13.43
CA ASN A 14 -0.19 12.60 -13.81
C ASN A 14 -0.41 11.08 -13.68
N ALA A 15 -1.65 10.61 -13.79
CA ALA A 15 -2.01 9.20 -13.55
C ALA A 15 -1.12 8.27 -14.37
N ASP A 16 -0.99 8.52 -15.67
CA ASP A 16 -0.16 7.72 -16.57
C ASP A 16 1.32 7.68 -16.16
N LYS A 17 1.87 8.79 -15.64
CA LYS A 17 3.27 8.86 -15.21
C LYS A 17 3.48 8.22 -13.84
N VAL A 18 2.50 8.37 -12.95
CA VAL A 18 2.55 7.76 -11.64
C VAL A 18 2.37 6.25 -11.77
N GLU A 19 1.47 5.79 -12.63
CA GLU A 19 1.28 4.37 -12.95
C GLU A 19 2.55 3.78 -13.57
N MET A 20 3.14 4.40 -14.59
CA MET A 20 4.45 3.98 -15.13
C MET A 20 5.59 4.02 -14.10
N ALA A 21 5.59 5.00 -13.19
CA ALA A 21 6.61 5.12 -12.15
C ALA A 21 6.41 4.09 -11.04
N ILE A 22 5.16 3.77 -10.70
CA ILE A 22 4.79 2.74 -9.72
C ILE A 22 5.12 1.37 -10.30
N ASP A 23 4.80 1.10 -11.56
CA ASP A 23 5.16 -0.17 -12.21
C ASP A 23 6.68 -0.35 -12.24
N LYS A 24 7.43 0.68 -12.67
CA LYS A 24 8.90 0.63 -12.62
C LYS A 24 9.46 0.53 -11.21
N ALA A 25 8.88 1.24 -10.25
CA ALA A 25 9.32 1.14 -8.87
C ALA A 25 8.97 -0.21 -8.27
N GLY A 26 7.83 -0.78 -8.65
CA GLY A 26 7.35 -2.11 -8.29
C GLY A 26 8.28 -3.18 -8.83
N GLU A 27 8.57 -3.19 -10.14
CA GLU A 27 9.55 -4.09 -10.74
C GLU A 27 10.95 -3.90 -10.16
N PHE A 28 11.42 -2.66 -9.99
CA PHE A 28 12.76 -2.40 -9.48
C PHE A 28 12.93 -2.76 -8.00
N VAL A 29 11.89 -2.53 -7.19
CA VAL A 29 11.83 -2.98 -5.80
C VAL A 29 11.68 -4.49 -5.78
N ASP A 30 10.77 -5.10 -6.53
CA ASP A 30 10.56 -6.55 -6.55
C ASP A 30 11.83 -7.30 -6.98
N ASP A 31 12.49 -6.86 -8.06
CA ASP A 31 13.76 -7.41 -8.54
C ASP A 31 14.90 -7.22 -7.52
N LYS A 32 15.03 -6.03 -6.91
CA LYS A 32 16.06 -5.82 -5.86
C LYS A 32 15.76 -6.58 -4.58
N THR A 33 14.48 -6.78 -4.30
CA THR A 33 14.05 -7.40 -3.05
C THR A 33 14.01 -8.90 -3.16
N GLN A 34 13.97 -9.50 -4.36
CA GLN A 34 13.93 -10.95 -4.58
C GLN A 34 12.95 -11.66 -3.62
N GLY A 35 11.77 -11.08 -3.38
CA GLY A 35 10.81 -11.62 -2.41
C GLY A 35 11.22 -11.56 -0.94
N LYS A 36 12.35 -10.95 -0.56
CA LYS A 36 12.79 -10.78 0.85
C LYS A 36 11.84 -9.91 1.68
N TYR A 37 11.09 -9.01 1.03
CA TYR A 37 10.06 -8.23 1.71
C TYR A 37 8.73 -8.99 1.77
N SER A 38 8.57 -10.10 1.05
CA SER A 38 7.37 -10.92 1.12
C SER A 38 7.15 -11.43 2.55
N ASP A 39 8.22 -11.81 3.28
CA ASP A 39 8.14 -12.16 4.71
C ASP A 39 7.73 -10.99 5.62
N THR A 40 8.20 -9.77 5.31
CA THR A 40 7.86 -8.57 6.10
C THR A 40 6.44 -8.11 5.82
N ILE A 41 6.02 -8.13 4.54
CA ILE A 41 4.66 -7.85 4.10
C ILE A 41 3.71 -8.88 4.69
N HIS A 42 4.07 -10.17 4.72
CA HIS A 42 3.24 -11.21 5.32
C HIS A 42 3.07 -11.01 6.83
N LYS A 43 4.16 -10.69 7.56
CA LYS A 43 4.08 -10.35 8.98
C LYS A 43 3.22 -9.12 9.24
N VAL A 44 3.40 -8.06 8.46
CA VAL A 44 2.61 -6.83 8.59
C VAL A 44 1.14 -7.10 8.24
N GLN A 45 0.85 -7.89 7.20
CA GLN A 45 -0.51 -8.31 6.88
C GLN A 45 -1.10 -9.18 7.99
N GLU A 46 -0.36 -10.12 8.58
CA GLU A 46 -0.85 -10.92 9.71
C GLU A 46 -1.16 -10.05 10.92
N GLU A 47 -0.28 -9.13 11.30
CA GLU A 47 -0.53 -8.22 12.42
C GLU A 47 -1.68 -7.27 12.13
N ALA A 48 -1.74 -6.70 10.93
CA ALA A 48 -2.85 -5.85 10.51
C ALA A 48 -4.16 -6.63 10.46
N LYS A 49 -4.15 -7.86 9.97
CA LYS A 49 -5.34 -8.73 9.91
C LYS A 49 -5.77 -9.14 11.30
N LYS A 50 -4.85 -9.42 12.22
CA LYS A 50 -5.14 -9.72 13.62
C LYS A 50 -5.66 -8.49 14.39
N ALA A 51 -5.10 -7.32 14.12
CA ALA A 51 -5.58 -6.05 14.66
C ALA A 51 -6.93 -5.67 14.07
N ALA A 52 -7.14 -5.88 12.77
CA ALA A 52 -8.40 -5.68 12.08
C ALA A 52 -9.46 -6.68 12.52
N ASP A 53 -9.12 -7.95 12.75
CA ASP A 53 -10.01 -8.95 13.36
C ASP A 53 -10.35 -8.52 14.78
N SER A 54 -9.37 -8.06 15.57
CA SER A 54 -9.62 -7.56 16.93
C SER A 54 -10.48 -6.28 16.92
N ALA A 55 -10.30 -5.41 15.93
CA ALA A 55 -11.09 -4.19 15.74
C ALA A 55 -12.49 -4.48 15.17
N ALA A 56 -12.62 -5.44 14.26
CA ALA A 56 -13.89 -5.86 13.65
C ALA A 56 -14.71 -6.77 14.57
N THR A 57 -14.05 -7.48 15.49
CA THR A 57 -14.71 -8.24 16.57
C THR A 57 -15.06 -7.35 17.76
N GLY A 58 -14.52 -6.12 17.82
CA GLY A 58 -14.91 -5.08 18.78
C GLY A 58 -16.19 -4.32 18.42
N ASP A 59 -16.75 -4.52 17.21
CA ASP A 59 -17.98 -3.87 16.73
C ASP A 59 -19.12 -4.91 16.59
N LYS A 60 -19.36 -5.66 17.66
CA LYS A 60 -20.61 -6.39 17.92
C LYS A 60 -20.88 -6.37 19.43
N ASN A 61 -21.33 -5.22 19.92
CA ASN A 61 -22.02 -5.14 21.21
C ASN A 61 -23.43 -4.61 20.98
#